data_AF-A0A2V7I7X3-F1
#
_entry.id   AF-A0A2V7I7X3-F1
#
_cell.length_a   1.000
_cell.length_b   1.000
_cell.length_c   1.000
_cell.angle_alpha   90.00
_cell.angle_beta   90.00
_cell.angle_gamma   90.00
#
_symmetry.space_group_name_H-M   'P 1'
#
loop_
_entity.id
_entity.type
_entity.pdbx_description
1 polymer ?
#
loop_
_entity_poly.entity_id
_entity_poly.type
_entity_poly.pdbx_seq_one_letter_code
_entity_poly.pdbx_strand_id
1 'polypeptide(L)' 'MAQLSWSLASRDDVVEIGDFIAKDSIVYAVSVVERLVSAAEALRSSPFVGRVVPEYGR' A
#
# COMPACT_ATOMS: atom_id res chain seq x y z
N MET A 1 -14.32 7.58 -11.36
CA MET A 1 -13.33 6.68 -10.72
C MET A 1 -11.97 7.04 -11.28
N ALA A 2 -10.96 7.18 -10.42
CA ALA A 2 -9.59 7.41 -10.84
C ALA A 2 -8.92 6.09 -11.29
N GLN A 3 -7.92 6.19 -12.16
CA GLN A 3 -7.06 5.06 -12.52
C GLN A 3 -6.02 4.88 -11.42
N LEU A 4 -5.92 3.66 -10.88
CA LEU A 4 -4.88 3.27 -9.93
C LEU A 4 -3.74 2.58 -10.69
N SER A 5 -2.50 3.03 -10.46
CA SER A 5 -1.30 2.42 -10.99
C SER A 5 -0.23 2.34 -9.91
N TRP A 6 0.42 1.19 -9.81
CA TRP A 6 1.53 0.95 -8.89
C TRP A 6 2.87 1.08 -9.61
N SER A 7 3.80 1.83 -9.05
CA SER A 7 5.20 1.84 -9.50
C SER A 7 5.86 0.49 -9.17
N LEU A 8 6.94 0.14 -9.88
CA LEU A 8 7.69 -1.09 -9.58
C LEU A 8 8.16 -1.11 -8.13
N ALA A 9 8.81 -0.02 -7.67
CA ALA A 9 9.23 0.14 -6.29
C ALA A 9 8.10 -0.10 -5.28
N SER A 10 6.92 0.50 -5.49
CA SER A 10 5.79 0.30 -4.56
C SER A 10 5.26 -1.13 -4.52
N ARG A 11 5.41 -1.91 -5.60
CA ARG A 11 5.04 -3.33 -5.62
C ARG A 11 6.06 -4.14 -4.83
N ASP A 12 7.35 -3.88 -5.08
CA ASP A 12 8.44 -4.56 -4.40
C ASP A 12 8.39 -4.28 -2.89
N ASP A 13 8.13 -3.04 -2.49
CA ASP A 13 7.97 -2.65 -1.08
C ASP A 13 6.86 -3.44 -0.37
N VAL A 14 5.70 -3.65 -1.02
CA VAL A 14 4.59 -4.42 -0.44
C VAL A 14 4.99 -5.89 -0.26
N VAL A 15 5.73 -6.46 -1.22
CA VAL A 15 6.25 -7.83 -1.12
C VAL A 15 7.26 -7.93 0.02
N GLU A 16 8.23 -7.02 0.09
CA GLU A 16 9.25 -7.02 1.15
C GLU A 16 8.65 -6.87 2.56
N ILE A 17 7.63 -6.02 2.71
CA ILE A 17 6.87 -5.90 3.97
C ILE A 17 6.21 -7.23 4.33
N GLY A 18 5.53 -7.87 3.37
CA GLY A 18 4.90 -9.17 3.56
C GLY A 18 5.90 -10.25 3.98
N ASP A 19 7.00 -10.37 3.24
CA ASP A 19 8.08 -11.33 3.48
C ASP A 19 8.77 -11.10 4.82
N PHE A 20 8.96 -9.84 5.22
CA PHE A 20 9.52 -9.50 6.52
C PHE A 20 8.63 -9.99 7.66
N ILE A 21 7.33 -9.72 7.59
CA ILE A 21 6.36 -10.11 8.62
C ILE A 21 6.17 -11.64 8.65
N ALA A 22 6.19 -12.28 7.48
CA ALA A 22 5.98 -13.73 7.34
C ALA A 22 7.04 -14.56 8.06
N LYS A 23 8.21 -13.98 8.37
CA LYS A 23 9.25 -14.61 9.21
C LYS A 23 8.73 -14.98 10.61
N ASP A 24 7.78 -14.21 11.13
CA ASP A 24 7.16 -14.44 12.44
C ASP A 24 5.73 -15.00 12.31
N SER A 25 4.94 -14.48 11.36
CA SER A 25 3.57 -14.94 11.15
C SER A 25 3.08 -14.71 9.72
N ILE A 26 2.90 -15.81 8.98
CA ILE A 26 2.32 -15.80 7.63
C ILE A 26 0.89 -15.21 7.64
N VAL A 27 0.08 -15.59 8.64
CA VAL A 27 -1.30 -15.11 8.75
C VAL A 27 -1.34 -13.59 8.92
N TYR A 28 -0.42 -13.05 9.73
CA TYR A 28 -0.34 -11.61 9.93
C TYR A 28 0.20 -10.88 8.69
N ALA A 29 1.16 -11.47 7.98
CA ALA A 29 1.66 -10.93 6.72
C ALA A 29 0.54 -10.76 5.69
N VAL A 30 -0.29 -11.80 5.51
CA VAL A 30 -1.45 -11.74 4.60
C VAL A 30 -2.41 -10.61 5.01
N SER A 31 -2.78 -10.53 6.29
CA SER A 31 -3.70 -9.50 6.77
C SER A 31 -3.17 -8.08 6.55
N VAL A 32 -1.86 -7.85 6.74
CA VAL A 32 -1.24 -6.55 6.48
C VAL A 32 -1.24 -6.21 4.99
N VAL A 33 -0.86 -7.15 4.12
CA VAL A 33 -0.86 -6.95 2.66
C VAL A 33 -2.28 -6.66 2.15
N GLU A 34 -3.28 -7.42 2.59
CA GLU A 34 -4.68 -7.20 2.22
C GLU A 34 -5.16 -5.81 2.62
N ARG A 35 -4.78 -5.33 3.81
CA ARG A 35 -5.13 -3.99 4.28
C ARG A 35 -4.48 -2.89 3.44
N LEU A 36 -3.21 -3.05 3.03
CA LEU A 36 -2.53 -2.11 2.14
C LEU A 36 -3.20 -2.03 0.77
N VAL A 37 -3.47 -3.19 0.16
CA VAL A 37 -4.12 -3.27 -1.16
C VAL A 37 -5.54 -2.70 -1.11
N SER A 38 -6.32 -3.03 -0.07
CA SER A 38 -7.68 -2.52 0.10
C SER A 38 -7.72 -1.01 0.28
N ALA A 39 -6.77 -0.44 1.04
CA ALA A 39 -6.64 0.99 1.21
C ALA A 39 -6.29 1.69 -0.12
N ALA A 40 -5.43 1.08 -0.95
CA ALA A 40 -5.10 1.60 -2.28
C ALA A 40 -6.29 1.53 -3.25
N GLU A 41 -7.06 0.44 -3.27
CA GLU A 41 -8.26 0.31 -4.10
C GLU A 41 -9.32 1.39 -3.79
N ALA A 42 -9.46 1.78 -2.53
CA ALA A 42 -10.38 2.85 -2.13
C ALA A 42 -10.08 4.19 -2.83
N LEU A 43 -8.81 4.46 -3.19
CA LEU A 43 -8.38 5.66 -3.90
C LEU A 43 -9.03 5.82 -5.28
N ARG A 44 -9.49 4.73 -5.90
CA ARG A 44 -10.23 4.80 -7.17
C ARG A 44 -11.54 5.57 -7.03
N SER A 45 -12.16 5.51 -5.85
CA SER A 45 -13.40 6.23 -5.53
C SER A 45 -13.12 7.59 -4.91
N SER A 46 -12.09 7.68 -4.06
CA SER A 46 -11.79 8.86 -3.23
C SER A 46 -10.29 9.22 -3.31
N PRO A 47 -9.81 9.74 -4.46
CA PRO A 47 -8.37 9.94 -4.70
C PRO A 47 -7.73 11.00 -3.79
N PHE A 48 -8.53 11.86 -3.16
CA PHE A 48 -8.06 12.94 -2.28
C PHE A 48 -8.34 12.67 -0.79
N VAL A 49 -8.59 11.40 -0.41
CA VAL A 49 -8.83 11.01 1.00
C VAL A 49 -7.57 11.14 1.87
N GLY A 50 -6.39 11.07 1.26
CA GLY A 50 -5.11 11.24 1.95
C GLY A 50 -4.76 12.71 2.18
N ARG A 51 -3.97 12.97 3.23
CA ARG A 51 -3.39 14.30 3.45
C ARG A 51 -2.23 14.54 2.47
N VAL A 52 -2.05 15.78 2.04
CA VAL A 52 -0.81 16.19 1.37
C VAL A 52 0.35 16.14 2.38
N VAL A 53 1.45 15.50 1.99
CA VAL A 53 2.66 15.37 2.80
C VAL A 53 3.64 16.48 2.37
N PRO A 54 3.83 17.54 3.17
CA PRO A 54 4.58 18.74 2.77
C PRO A 54 6.06 18.48 2.45
N GLU A 55 6.63 17.39 2.96
CA GLU A 55 8.02 17.00 2.79
C GLU A 55 8.35 16.59 1.34
N TYR A 56 7.37 16.19 0.53
CA TYR A 56 7.58 15.78 -0.87
C TYR A 56 7.72 16.95 -1.87
N GLY A 57 7.47 18.19 -1.45
CA GLY A 57 7.52 19.38 -2.31
C GLY A 57 8.71 20.30 -2.07
N ARG A 58 9.72 19.85 -1.30
CA ARG A 58 10.88 20.64 -0.90
C ARG A 58 12.14 20.23 -1.63
#